data_AF-A2FL32-F1
#
_entry.id   AF-A2FL32-F1
#
_cell.length_a   1.000
_cell.length_b   1.000
_cell.length_c   1.000
_cell.angle_alpha   90.00
_cell.angle_beta   90.00
_cell.angle_gamma   90.00
#
_symmetry.space_group_name_H-M   'P 1'
#
loop_
_entity.id
_entity.type
_entity.pdbx_description
1 polymer ?
#
loop_
_entity_poly.entity_id
_entity_poly.type
_entity_poly.pdbx_seq_one_letter_code
_entity_poly.pdbx_strand_id
1 'polypeptide(L)'
;MNFYFVNQWLHVTGGDIPPSAFNGYNIFSLANISKVGTIGESAFKSLISVQEVYIYDVTTILDNAFYNCYNLVKVQLPETIRFIGNSAFQNCQLLNEIQTPNSFQHLGDYAFCNTSVTKFNYGSAIKYIGNMHSINANLEI
;
A
#
# COMPACT_ATOMS: atom_id res chain seq x y z
N MET A 1 1.34 18.90 1.21
CA MET A 1 0.46 18.00 0.45
C MET A 1 -0.54 18.82 -0.35
N ASN A 2 -0.62 18.57 -1.65
CA ASN A 2 -1.68 19.04 -2.53
C ASN A 2 -2.46 17.83 -3.04
N PHE A 3 -3.75 17.98 -3.27
CA PHE A 3 -4.56 16.94 -3.91
C PHE A 3 -5.71 17.54 -4.72
N TYR A 4 -6.20 16.80 -5.69
CA TYR A 4 -7.37 17.16 -6.48
C TYR A 4 -8.04 15.92 -7.07
N PHE A 5 -9.31 16.07 -7.46
CA PHE A 5 -10.09 15.02 -8.11
C PHE A 5 -10.35 15.37 -9.57
N VAL A 6 -10.19 14.40 -10.47
CA VAL A 6 -10.58 14.51 -11.89
C VAL A 6 -11.22 13.21 -12.33
N ASN A 7 -12.47 13.27 -12.77
CA ASN A 7 -13.26 12.07 -13.08
C ASN A 7 -13.26 11.10 -11.88
N GLN A 8 -12.85 9.85 -12.11
CA GLN A 8 -12.75 8.82 -11.07
C GLN A 8 -11.39 8.79 -10.33
N TRP A 9 -10.53 9.79 -10.56
CA TRP A 9 -9.18 9.84 -10.01
C TRP A 9 -9.07 10.76 -8.81
N LEU A 10 -8.36 10.30 -7.79
CA LEU A 10 -7.67 11.13 -6.81
C LEU A 10 -6.21 11.30 -7.25
N HIS A 11 -5.74 12.54 -7.31
CA HIS A 11 -4.32 12.86 -7.48
C HIS A 11 -3.79 13.48 -6.19
N VAL A 12 -2.72 12.92 -5.63
CA VAL A 12 -2.02 13.45 -4.45
C VAL A 12 -0.57 13.72 -4.80
N THR A 13 -0.07 14.91 -4.45
CA THR A 13 1.32 15.27 -4.71
C THR A 13 1.93 16.23 -3.69
N GLY A 14 3.25 16.13 -3.51
CA GLY A 14 4.07 17.09 -2.78
C GLY A 14 4.03 16.94 -1.26
N GLY A 15 5.11 16.43 -0.68
CA GLY A 15 5.26 16.23 0.78
C GLY A 15 4.55 14.98 1.27
N ASP A 16 4.43 14.80 2.58
CA ASP A 16 3.84 13.58 3.14
C ASP A 16 2.31 13.64 3.18
N ILE A 17 1.68 12.46 3.11
CA ILE A 17 0.24 12.32 3.33
C ILE A 17 0.01 12.13 4.83
N PRO A 18 -0.72 13.03 5.51
CA PRO A 18 -0.96 12.92 6.94
C PRO A 18 -1.75 11.65 7.33
N PRO A 19 -1.68 11.23 8.60
CA PRO A 19 -2.53 10.17 9.11
C PRO A 19 -4.01 10.42 8.83
N SER A 20 -4.74 9.38 8.45
CA SER A 20 -6.18 9.39 8.15
C SER A 20 -6.67 10.39 7.07
N ALA A 21 -5.79 10.99 6.28
CA ALA A 21 -6.13 12.09 5.35
C ALA A 21 -7.33 11.81 4.41
N PHE A 22 -7.47 10.57 3.96
CA PHE A 22 -8.53 10.10 3.05
C PHE A 22 -9.31 8.91 3.63
N ASN A 23 -9.28 8.69 4.94
CA ASN A 23 -9.97 7.55 5.57
C ASN A 23 -11.47 7.58 5.25
N GLY A 24 -11.97 6.53 4.60
CA GLY A 24 -13.37 6.36 4.23
C GLY A 24 -13.83 7.17 3.00
N TYR A 25 -12.92 7.76 2.22
CA TYR A 25 -13.27 8.55 1.03
C TYR A 25 -13.69 7.69 -0.16
N ASN A 26 -14.99 7.43 -0.30
CA ASN A 26 -15.53 6.49 -1.28
C ASN A 26 -16.10 7.20 -2.53
N ILE A 27 -15.34 8.15 -3.09
CA ILE A 27 -15.77 8.98 -4.23
C ILE A 27 -14.91 8.80 -5.50
N PHE A 28 -13.85 8.00 -5.41
CA PHE A 28 -12.93 7.74 -6.52
C PHE A 28 -12.61 6.24 -6.61
N SER A 29 -12.28 5.77 -7.81
CA SER A 29 -11.87 4.38 -8.04
C SER A 29 -10.37 4.26 -8.32
N LEU A 30 -9.70 5.35 -8.66
CA LEU A 30 -8.27 5.35 -9.00
C LEU A 30 -7.53 6.38 -8.17
N ALA A 31 -6.33 6.05 -7.69
CA ALA A 31 -5.46 6.98 -6.98
C ALA A 31 -4.07 7.06 -7.63
N ASN A 32 -3.58 8.27 -7.81
CA ASN A 32 -2.22 8.57 -8.26
C ASN A 32 -1.49 9.35 -7.16
N ILE A 33 -0.38 8.80 -6.66
CA ILE A 33 0.41 9.33 -5.56
C ILE A 33 1.85 9.55 -6.03
N SER A 34 2.25 10.83 -6.18
CA SER A 34 3.56 11.22 -6.74
C SER A 34 4.22 12.33 -5.93
N LYS A 35 5.56 12.36 -5.86
CA LYS A 35 6.32 13.33 -5.05
C LYS A 35 5.89 13.35 -3.57
N VAL A 36 5.54 12.18 -3.05
CA VAL A 36 5.17 11.94 -1.65
C VAL A 36 6.26 11.09 -1.02
N GLY A 37 6.77 11.47 0.16
CA GLY A 37 7.77 10.68 0.88
C GLY A 37 7.12 9.55 1.68
N THR A 38 6.14 9.90 2.51
CA THR A 38 5.44 8.99 3.42
C THR A 38 3.94 9.00 3.21
N ILE A 39 3.34 7.81 3.18
CA ILE A 39 1.89 7.62 3.35
C ILE A 39 1.60 7.37 4.83
N GLY A 40 0.88 8.30 5.46
CA GLY A 40 0.58 8.30 6.87
C GLY A 40 -0.28 7.14 7.36
N GLU A 41 -0.28 6.93 8.67
CA GLU A 41 -1.08 5.88 9.31
C GLU A 41 -2.56 6.00 8.95
N SER A 42 -3.18 4.90 8.52
CA SER A 42 -4.58 4.86 8.09
C SER A 42 -4.96 5.89 7.00
N ALA A 43 -4.00 6.50 6.29
CA ALA A 43 -4.25 7.61 5.36
C ALA A 43 -5.32 7.29 4.30
N PHE A 44 -5.39 6.06 3.83
CA PHE A 44 -6.35 5.54 2.86
C PHE A 44 -7.11 4.34 3.43
N LYS A 45 -7.37 4.32 4.74
CA LYS A 45 -8.16 3.26 5.37
C LYS A 45 -9.60 3.27 4.86
N SER A 46 -10.19 2.09 4.70
CA SER A 46 -11.59 1.87 4.35
C SER A 46 -12.04 2.57 3.06
N LEU A 47 -11.16 2.64 2.05
CA LEU A 47 -11.54 3.05 0.70
C LEU A 47 -12.19 1.88 -0.03
N ILE A 48 -13.50 1.72 0.15
CA ILE A 48 -14.25 0.63 -0.47
C ILE A 48 -14.57 0.90 -1.95
N SER A 49 -14.34 2.11 -2.47
CA SER A 49 -14.53 2.40 -3.90
C SER A 49 -13.24 2.30 -4.73
N VAL A 50 -12.06 2.39 -4.09
CA VAL A 50 -10.77 2.37 -4.80
C VAL A 50 -10.49 0.98 -5.35
N GLN A 51 -10.07 0.91 -6.61
CA GLN A 51 -9.75 -0.31 -7.33
C GLN A 51 -8.26 -0.40 -7.67
N GLU A 52 -7.62 0.74 -7.98
CA GLU A 52 -6.20 0.77 -8.32
C GLU A 52 -5.49 1.97 -7.70
N VAL A 53 -4.27 1.74 -7.21
CA VAL A 53 -3.41 2.78 -6.64
C VAL A 53 -2.04 2.73 -7.32
N TYR A 54 -1.61 3.88 -7.83
CA TYR A 54 -0.34 4.08 -8.50
C TYR A 54 0.57 4.95 -7.64
N ILE A 55 1.72 4.43 -7.20
CA ILE A 55 2.65 5.09 -6.27
C ILE A 55 4.03 5.21 -6.93
N TYR A 56 4.59 6.43 -7.00
CA TYR A 56 5.80 6.69 -7.79
C TYR A 56 7.08 6.97 -6.99
N ASP A 57 7.02 7.70 -5.87
CA ASP A 57 8.21 8.22 -5.18
C ASP A 57 8.23 7.92 -3.68
N VAL A 58 7.25 7.17 -3.19
CA VAL A 58 7.08 6.89 -1.76
C VAL A 58 8.18 5.96 -1.26
N THR A 59 8.74 6.28 -0.10
CA THR A 59 9.71 5.44 0.61
C THR A 59 9.07 4.65 1.74
N THR A 60 7.99 5.16 2.33
CA THR A 60 7.37 4.61 3.54
C THR A 60 5.85 4.60 3.43
N ILE A 61 5.25 3.43 3.69
CA ILE A 61 3.81 3.25 3.91
C ILE A 61 3.63 2.83 5.36
N LEU A 62 2.96 3.66 6.16
CA LEU A 62 2.78 3.40 7.59
C LEU A 62 1.61 2.46 7.88
N ASP A 63 1.46 2.15 9.16
CA ASP A 63 0.50 1.19 9.68
C ASP A 63 -0.92 1.48 9.19
N ASN A 64 -1.64 0.42 8.83
CA ASN A 64 -3.03 0.46 8.38
C ASN A 64 -3.33 1.38 7.18
N ALA A 65 -2.31 1.88 6.46
CA ALA A 65 -2.48 2.92 5.45
C ALA A 65 -3.59 2.64 4.42
N PHE A 66 -3.76 1.39 3.98
CA PHE A 66 -4.80 0.91 3.06
C PHE A 66 -5.66 -0.20 3.69
N TYR A 67 -5.79 -0.22 5.01
CA TYR A 67 -6.57 -1.23 5.73
C TYR A 67 -8.04 -1.23 5.27
N ASN A 68 -8.65 -2.40 5.05
CA ASN A 68 -10.05 -2.56 4.62
C ASN A 68 -10.42 -1.93 3.25
N CYS A 69 -9.46 -1.80 2.32
CA CYS A 69 -9.78 -1.42 0.95
C CYS A 69 -10.26 -2.65 0.14
N TYR A 70 -11.47 -3.12 0.41
CA TYR A 70 -11.97 -4.42 -0.07
C TYR A 70 -11.98 -4.57 -1.60
N ASN A 71 -12.21 -3.48 -2.32
CA ASN A 71 -12.27 -3.46 -3.78
C ASN A 71 -10.93 -3.15 -4.46
N LEU A 72 -9.86 -2.95 -3.69
CA LEU A 72 -8.52 -2.68 -4.21
C LEU A 72 -7.97 -3.95 -4.88
N VAL A 73 -7.80 -3.90 -6.20
CA VAL A 73 -7.31 -5.02 -7.02
C VAL A 73 -5.81 -4.91 -7.27
N LYS A 74 -5.30 -3.67 -7.43
CA LYS A 74 -3.93 -3.42 -7.86
C LYS A 74 -3.27 -2.28 -7.09
N VAL A 75 -2.03 -2.51 -6.66
CA VAL A 75 -1.14 -1.46 -6.14
C VAL A 75 0.19 -1.54 -6.87
N GLN A 76 0.51 -0.49 -7.63
CA GLN A 76 1.83 -0.33 -8.22
C GLN A 76 2.74 0.40 -7.23
N LEU A 77 3.67 -0.34 -6.63
CA LEU A 77 4.69 0.22 -5.73
C LEU A 77 5.92 0.70 -6.52
N PRO A 78 6.62 1.74 -6.04
CA PRO A 78 7.83 2.23 -6.68
C PRO A 78 9.09 1.49 -6.19
N GLU A 79 10.16 1.53 -6.98
CA GLU A 79 11.49 1.03 -6.57
C GLU A 79 12.05 1.73 -5.32
N THR A 80 11.53 2.90 -4.99
CA THR A 80 11.92 3.66 -3.80
C THR A 80 11.35 3.11 -2.50
N ILE A 81 10.36 2.19 -2.52
CA ILE A 81 9.75 1.71 -1.28
C ILE A 81 10.81 0.98 -0.41
N ARG A 82 10.82 1.30 0.88
CA ARG A 82 11.74 0.71 1.89
C ARG A 82 10.97 0.06 3.02
N PHE A 83 9.82 0.62 3.39
CA PHE A 83 9.09 0.26 4.60
C PHE A 83 7.59 0.15 4.30
N ILE A 84 6.99 -0.99 4.67
CA ILE A 84 5.55 -1.18 4.73
C ILE A 84 5.20 -1.59 6.16
N GLY A 85 4.37 -0.80 6.82
CA GLY A 85 3.99 -0.97 8.22
C GLY A 85 3.01 -2.11 8.48
N ASN A 86 2.64 -2.23 9.76
CA ASN A 86 1.73 -3.28 10.22
C ASN A 86 0.35 -3.11 9.58
N SER A 87 -0.22 -4.23 9.14
CA SER A 87 -1.58 -4.28 8.57
C SER A 87 -1.83 -3.29 7.42
N ALA A 88 -0.78 -2.79 6.75
CA ALA A 88 -0.86 -1.69 5.79
C ALA A 88 -1.86 -1.96 4.66
N PHE A 89 -2.01 -3.20 4.21
CA PHE A 89 -2.97 -3.65 3.20
C PHE A 89 -3.84 -4.80 3.72
N GLN A 90 -4.02 -4.92 5.04
CA GLN A 90 -4.84 -5.98 5.61
C GLN A 90 -6.30 -5.85 5.14
N ASN A 91 -6.92 -6.98 4.82
CA ASN A 91 -8.29 -7.10 4.30
C ASN A 91 -8.53 -6.43 2.93
N CYS A 92 -7.48 -6.17 2.15
CA CYS A 92 -7.60 -5.86 0.72
C CYS A 92 -7.82 -7.16 -0.08
N GLN A 93 -9.01 -7.74 0.05
CA GLN A 93 -9.29 -9.13 -0.37
C GLN A 93 -9.06 -9.40 -1.86
N LEU A 94 -9.30 -8.40 -2.73
CA LEU A 94 -9.10 -8.53 -4.17
C LEU A 94 -7.67 -8.21 -4.65
N LEU A 95 -6.81 -7.71 -3.76
CA LEU A 95 -5.44 -7.33 -4.09
C LEU A 95 -4.64 -8.59 -4.39
N ASN A 96 -4.26 -8.78 -5.65
CA ASN A 96 -3.58 -9.99 -6.12
C ASN A 96 -2.20 -9.72 -6.76
N GLU A 97 -1.96 -8.48 -7.20
CA GLU A 97 -0.71 -8.08 -7.83
C GLU A 97 0.01 -7.03 -6.97
N ILE A 98 1.20 -7.37 -6.50
CA ILE A 98 2.14 -6.45 -5.87
C ILE A 98 3.53 -6.73 -6.43
N GLN A 99 4.10 -5.71 -7.07
CA GLN A 99 5.51 -5.72 -7.46
C GLN A 99 6.33 -5.17 -6.30
N THR A 100 7.37 -5.91 -5.93
CA THR A 100 8.22 -5.61 -4.79
C THR A 100 9.63 -5.32 -5.29
N PRO A 101 10.23 -4.18 -4.90
CA PRO A 101 11.56 -3.84 -5.39
C PRO A 101 12.67 -4.49 -4.56
N ASN A 102 13.83 -4.67 -5.17
CA ASN A 102 15.00 -5.30 -4.54
C ASN A 102 15.48 -4.57 -3.27
N SER A 103 15.16 -3.29 -3.16
CA SER A 103 15.60 -2.40 -2.11
C SER A 103 14.67 -2.32 -0.89
N PHE A 104 13.63 -3.14 -0.86
CA PHE A 104 12.69 -3.26 0.24
C PHE A 104 13.38 -3.78 1.53
N GLN A 105 13.13 -3.15 2.69
CA GLN A 105 13.88 -3.42 3.93
C GLN A 105 13.03 -3.93 5.09
N HIS A 106 11.75 -3.55 5.15
CA HIS A 106 10.88 -3.85 6.28
C HIS A 106 9.44 -4.13 5.84
N LEU A 107 8.93 -5.29 6.26
CA LEU A 107 7.53 -5.68 6.14
C LEU A 107 6.93 -5.89 7.53
N GLY A 108 5.94 -5.09 7.90
CA GLY A 108 5.26 -5.17 9.19
C GLY A 108 4.36 -6.41 9.33
N ASP A 109 3.93 -6.66 10.56
CA ASP A 109 3.04 -7.77 10.90
C ASP A 109 1.71 -7.63 10.15
N TYR A 110 1.20 -8.75 9.62
CA TYR A 110 -0.09 -8.80 8.92
C TYR A 110 -0.25 -7.83 7.73
N ALA A 111 0.83 -7.24 7.21
CA ALA A 111 0.80 -6.19 6.19
C ALA A 111 -0.09 -6.55 4.98
N PHE A 112 -0.13 -7.82 4.60
CA PHE A 112 -0.93 -8.35 3.49
C PHE A 112 -1.85 -9.51 3.93
N CYS A 113 -2.21 -9.57 5.21
CA CYS A 113 -3.16 -10.56 5.74
C CYS A 113 -4.55 -10.37 5.08
N ASN A 114 -5.21 -11.48 4.70
CA ASN A 114 -6.49 -11.47 3.99
C ASN A 114 -6.46 -10.69 2.67
N THR A 115 -5.36 -10.81 1.93
CA THR A 115 -5.25 -10.40 0.51
C THR A 115 -5.19 -11.63 -0.39
N SER A 116 -5.36 -11.43 -1.70
CA SER A 116 -5.17 -12.48 -2.72
C SER A 116 -3.73 -12.53 -3.26
N VAL A 117 -2.79 -11.84 -2.62
CA VAL A 117 -1.36 -11.84 -3.01
C VAL A 117 -0.79 -13.23 -2.72
N THR A 118 -0.41 -13.94 -3.79
CA THR A 118 0.16 -15.30 -3.71
C THR A 118 1.68 -15.32 -3.86
N LYS A 119 2.27 -14.22 -4.33
CA LYS A 119 3.71 -14.09 -4.54
C LYS A 119 4.17 -12.74 -4.03
N PHE A 120 5.16 -12.76 -3.16
CA PHE A 120 5.84 -11.57 -2.66
C PHE A 120 7.34 -11.82 -2.76
N ASN A 121 8.06 -10.99 -3.49
CA ASN A 121 9.52 -11.05 -3.56
C ASN A 121 10.08 -10.12 -2.50
N TYR A 122 10.76 -10.65 -1.48
CA TYR A 122 11.26 -9.81 -0.40
C TYR A 122 12.42 -8.89 -0.85
N GLY A 123 13.04 -9.18 -2.00
CA GLY A 123 14.25 -8.51 -2.45
C GLY A 123 15.46 -8.90 -1.60
N SER A 124 16.66 -8.52 -2.07
CA SER A 124 17.92 -8.84 -1.37
C SER A 124 18.22 -7.92 -0.19
N ALA A 125 17.52 -6.79 -0.05
CA ALA A 125 17.75 -5.81 1.01
C ALA A 125 16.86 -6.01 2.26
N ILE A 126 16.01 -7.03 2.30
CA ILE A 126 15.06 -7.26 3.40
C ILE A 126 15.82 -7.49 4.72
N LYS A 127 15.40 -6.79 5.78
CA LYS A 127 15.98 -6.88 7.13
C LYS A 127 14.99 -7.39 8.16
N TYR A 128 13.71 -7.15 7.93
CA TYR A 128 12.64 -7.55 8.84
C TYR A 128 11.41 -8.02 8.06
N ILE A 129 10.89 -9.17 8.46
CA ILE A 129 9.64 -9.74 7.99
C ILE A 129 8.79 -10.03 9.22
N GLY A 130 7.68 -9.32 9.35
CA GLY A 130 6.70 -9.52 10.40
C GLY A 130 5.93 -10.83 10.23
N ASN A 131 5.09 -11.14 11.21
CA ASN A 131 4.27 -12.35 11.19
C ASN A 131 3.22 -12.29 10.07
N MET A 132 3.26 -13.28 9.18
CA MET A 132 2.35 -13.43 8.03
C MET A 132 1.49 -14.66 8.25
N HIS A 133 0.44 -14.56 9.08
CA HIS A 133 -0.43 -15.70 9.42
C HIS A 133 -1.12 -16.40 8.24
N SER A 134 -1.12 -15.83 7.04
CA SER A 134 -2.02 -16.27 5.95
C SER A 134 -1.49 -16.07 4.52
N ILE A 135 -0.23 -15.67 4.33
CA ILE A 135 0.34 -15.65 2.97
C ILE A 135 1.06 -16.97 2.76
N ASN A 136 0.62 -17.73 1.76
CA ASN A 136 1.42 -18.80 1.14
C ASN A 136 2.62 -18.17 0.43
N ALA A 137 3.55 -17.60 1.19
CA ALA A 137 4.85 -17.26 0.67
C ALA A 137 5.54 -18.60 0.43
N ASN A 138 5.65 -19.01 -0.83
CA ASN A 138 6.69 -19.95 -1.22
C ASN A 138 8.03 -19.26 -0.87
N LEU A 139 8.51 -19.57 0.33
CA LEU A 139 9.80 -19.15 0.86
C LEU A 139 10.87 -19.98 0.16
N GLU A 140 11.38 -19.47 -0.96
CA GLU A 140 12.78 -19.75 -1.31
C GLU A 140 13.59 -18.63 -0.66
N ILE A 141 14.22 -18.93 0.47
CA ILE A 141 15.34 -18.17 1.01
C ILE A 141 16.60 -18.72 0.35
#